data_AF-A0A519SQH7-F1
#
_entry.id   AF-A0A519SQH7-F1
#
_cell.length_a   1.000
_cell.length_b   1.000
_cell.length_c   1.000
_cell.angle_alpha   90.00
_cell.angle_beta   90.00
_cell.angle_gamma   90.00
#
_symmetry.space_group_name_H-M   'P 1'
#
loop_
_entity.id
_entity.type
_entity.pdbx_description
1 polymer ?
#
loop_
_entity_poly.entity_id
_entity_poly.type
_entity_poly.pdbx_seq_one_letter_code
_entity_poly.pdbx_strand_id
1 'polypeptide(L)'
;MFSRITTGALLALALGGCHEPVDDMITPSAPKPTVVVANWAACAESARAALNQSFWAPTDQYYLQNNSGKPDFNYWWQAHGLDILLDGYQRTKVLDYITKMQQLQQGTKKKNGNTYLNNFYDDMAWQALANLRAFQITQDPSYKTTAQLLWADLKTGWNTNQGGGIAWRKN
;
A
#
# COMPACT_ATOMS: atom_id res chain seq x y z
N MET A 1 16.38 -79.44 -58.40
CA MET A 1 17.51 -80.36 -58.07
C MET A 1 18.54 -79.54 -57.31
N PHE A 2 19.09 -80.09 -56.22
CA PHE A 2 19.78 -79.38 -55.12
C PHE A 2 21.06 -78.57 -55.46
N SER A 3 21.36 -77.64 -54.52
CA SER A 3 22.71 -77.24 -54.04
C SER A 3 23.40 -76.11 -54.85
N ARG A 4 24.09 -75.10 -54.30
CA ARG A 4 25.07 -75.05 -53.20
C ARG A 4 25.27 -73.63 -52.61
N ILE A 5 25.85 -73.66 -51.40
CA ILE A 5 26.41 -72.61 -50.51
C ILE A 5 27.39 -71.66 -51.24
N THR A 6 27.46 -70.37 -50.86
CA THR A 6 28.69 -69.72 -50.33
C THR A 6 28.51 -68.25 -49.94
N THR A 7 29.01 -67.98 -48.74
CA THR A 7 29.31 -66.72 -48.04
C THR A 7 30.27 -65.82 -48.84
N GLY A 8 30.11 -64.50 -48.72
CA GLY A 8 31.11 -63.49 -49.13
C GLY A 8 30.89 -62.19 -48.38
N ALA A 9 31.86 -61.83 -47.53
CA ALA A 9 31.77 -60.81 -46.49
C ALA A 9 31.68 -59.36 -47.02
N LEU A 10 30.85 -58.53 -46.38
CA LEU A 10 30.89 -57.08 -46.52
C LEU A 10 31.92 -56.50 -45.55
N LEU A 11 32.86 -55.73 -46.11
CA LEU A 11 33.84 -54.93 -45.39
C LEU A 11 33.19 -53.59 -44.99
N ALA A 12 32.92 -53.38 -43.71
CA ALA A 12 32.47 -52.10 -43.17
C ALA A 12 33.67 -51.33 -42.58
N LEU A 13 33.99 -50.17 -43.17
CA LEU A 13 34.92 -49.21 -42.56
C LEU A 13 34.21 -48.48 -41.40
N ALA A 14 34.80 -48.56 -40.22
CA ALA A 14 34.37 -47.85 -39.03
C ALA A 14 34.83 -46.39 -39.06
N LEU A 15 33.90 -45.45 -38.83
CA LEU A 15 34.19 -44.06 -38.48
C LEU A 15 34.42 -43.97 -36.98
N GLY A 16 35.58 -43.47 -36.56
CA GLY A 16 35.91 -43.24 -35.15
C GLY A 16 35.14 -42.06 -34.57
N GLY A 17 34.46 -42.28 -33.44
CA GLY A 17 33.94 -41.22 -32.58
C GLY A 17 35.01 -40.77 -31.57
N CYS A 18 35.07 -39.46 -31.31
CA CYS A 18 35.91 -38.92 -30.24
C CYS A 18 35.37 -39.37 -28.88
N HIS A 19 36.22 -40.02 -28.09
CA HIS A 19 35.96 -40.36 -26.69
C HIS A 19 36.58 -39.26 -25.83
N GLU A 20 35.76 -38.41 -25.21
CA GLU A 20 36.26 -37.52 -24.16
C GLU A 20 36.33 -38.27 -22.82
N PRO A 21 37.38 -38.08 -22.01
CA PRO A 21 37.48 -38.71 -20.70
C PRO A 21 36.43 -38.11 -19.76
N VAL A 22 35.78 -38.98 -18.97
CA VAL A 22 34.89 -38.53 -17.89
C VAL A 22 35.75 -37.96 -16.79
N ASP A 23 35.83 -36.64 -16.72
CA ASP A 23 36.45 -35.93 -15.61
C ASP A 23 35.44 -35.94 -14.45
N ASP A 24 35.68 -36.78 -13.42
CA ASP A 24 34.88 -36.83 -12.18
C ASP A 24 35.12 -35.55 -11.36
N MET A 25 34.65 -34.42 -11.89
CA MET A 25 34.63 -33.15 -11.19
C MET A 25 33.54 -33.24 -10.12
N ILE A 26 33.94 -33.26 -8.84
CA ILE A 26 33.05 -32.93 -7.74
C ILE A 26 32.63 -31.47 -7.95
N THR A 27 31.53 -31.25 -8.67
CA THR A 27 30.96 -29.91 -8.84
C THR A 27 30.55 -29.39 -7.47
N PRO A 28 31.07 -28.24 -7.00
CA PRO A 28 30.58 -27.62 -5.77
C PRO A 28 29.08 -27.39 -5.91
N SER A 29 28.30 -27.74 -4.87
CA SER A 29 26.87 -27.43 -4.85
C SER A 29 26.65 -25.96 -5.20
N ALA A 30 25.72 -25.70 -6.12
CA ALA A 30 25.35 -24.36 -6.53
C ALA A 30 25.10 -23.49 -5.28
N PRO A 31 25.62 -22.25 -5.23
CA PRO A 31 25.38 -21.37 -4.10
C PRO A 31 23.87 -21.24 -3.90
N LYS A 32 23.40 -21.58 -2.69
CA LYS A 32 21.99 -21.42 -2.33
C LYS A 32 21.59 -19.98 -2.63
N PRO A 33 20.45 -19.74 -3.30
CA PRO A 33 19.96 -18.39 -3.53
C PRO A 33 19.92 -17.63 -2.21
N THR A 34 20.62 -16.51 -2.15
CA THR A 34 20.56 -15.63 -0.99
C THR A 34 19.14 -15.08 -0.91
N VAL A 35 18.39 -15.49 0.11
CA VAL A 35 17.06 -14.93 0.37
C VAL A 35 17.27 -13.47 0.80
N VAL A 36 16.93 -12.53 -0.08
CA VAL A 36 16.88 -11.11 0.30
C VAL A 36 15.69 -10.95 1.23
N VAL A 37 15.94 -10.86 2.54
CA VAL A 37 14.92 -10.49 3.51
C VAL A 37 14.60 -9.02 3.30
N ALA A 38 13.41 -8.72 2.78
CA ALA A 38 12.99 -7.34 2.54
C ALA A 38 12.94 -6.56 3.86
N ASN A 39 13.57 -5.38 3.88
CA ASN A 39 13.40 -4.45 4.99
C ASN A 39 12.07 -3.70 4.83
N TRP A 40 10.99 -4.28 5.37
CA TRP A 40 9.64 -3.73 5.26
C TRP A 40 9.50 -2.32 5.85
N ALA A 41 10.28 -1.97 6.88
CA ALA A 41 10.27 -0.63 7.44
C ALA A 41 10.84 0.40 6.45
N ALA A 42 11.90 0.05 5.73
CA ALA A 42 12.46 0.88 4.66
C ALA A 42 11.50 1.00 3.47
N CYS A 43 10.84 -0.09 3.07
CA CYS A 43 9.81 -0.06 2.03
C CYS A 43 8.64 0.86 2.41
N ALA A 44 8.15 0.78 3.66
CA ALA A 44 7.09 1.65 4.15
C ALA A 44 7.49 3.13 4.15
N GLU A 45 8.73 3.44 4.53
CA GLU A 45 9.22 4.81 4.48
C GLU A 45 9.34 5.34 3.06
N SER A 46 9.84 4.51 2.13
CA SER A 46 9.93 4.86 0.72
C SER A 46 8.56 5.15 0.10
N ALA A 47 7.56 4.30 0.36
CA ALA A 47 6.19 4.50 -0.13
C ALA A 47 5.58 5.80 0.40
N ARG A 48 5.77 6.10 1.69
CA ARG A 48 5.27 7.34 2.30
C ARG A 48 6.01 8.58 1.79
N ALA A 49 7.32 8.48 1.57
CA ALA A 49 8.09 9.57 0.96
C ALA A 49 7.58 9.90 -0.44
N ALA A 50 7.32 8.87 -1.27
CA ALA A 50 6.74 9.03 -2.60
C ALA A 50 5.33 9.66 -2.55
N LEU A 51 4.45 9.20 -1.65
CA LEU A 51 3.13 9.82 -1.43
C LEU A 51 3.26 11.32 -1.14
N ASN A 52 4.16 11.68 -0.23
CA ASN A 52 4.34 13.09 0.12
C ASN A 52 4.96 13.90 -1.03
N GLN A 53 5.92 13.34 -1.75
CA GLN A 53 6.59 14.05 -2.83
C GLN A 53 5.64 14.31 -4.01
N SER A 54 4.79 13.35 -4.34
CA SER A 54 3.97 13.41 -5.56
C SER A 54 2.57 14.00 -5.33
N PHE A 55 2.04 13.99 -4.11
CA PHE A 55 0.64 14.36 -3.85
C PHE A 55 0.45 15.48 -2.84
N TRP A 56 1.46 15.88 -2.06
CA TRP A 56 1.29 16.92 -1.03
C TRP A 56 1.19 18.33 -1.63
N ALA A 57 0.12 19.05 -1.32
CA ALA A 57 -0.02 20.48 -1.63
C ALA A 57 0.55 21.32 -0.47
N PRO A 58 1.75 21.93 -0.57
CA PRO A 58 2.41 22.56 0.57
C PRO A 58 1.67 23.79 1.12
N THR A 59 0.99 24.55 0.27
CA THR A 59 0.25 25.76 0.66
C THR A 59 -1.12 25.45 1.26
N ASP A 60 -1.82 24.47 0.70
CA ASP A 60 -3.19 24.12 1.11
C ASP A 60 -3.25 22.96 2.10
N GLN A 61 -2.12 22.27 2.31
CA GLN A 61 -1.92 21.26 3.34
C GLN A 61 -2.88 20.06 3.24
N TYR A 62 -3.04 19.51 2.04
CA TYR A 62 -3.80 18.28 1.79
C TYR A 62 -3.15 17.47 0.66
N TYR A 63 -3.57 16.22 0.52
CA TYR A 63 -3.16 15.36 -0.59
C TYR A 63 -4.07 15.55 -1.81
N LEU A 64 -3.44 15.86 -2.94
CA LEU A 64 -4.05 16.04 -4.26
C LEU A 64 -4.63 14.74 -4.79
N GLN A 65 -5.59 14.84 -5.72
CA GLN A 65 -6.21 13.65 -6.33
C GLN A 65 -5.21 12.81 -7.14
N ASN A 66 -4.21 13.43 -7.77
CA ASN A 66 -3.22 12.72 -8.57
C ASN A 66 -1.85 13.40 -8.50
N ASN A 67 -0.86 12.75 -9.09
CA ASN A 67 0.52 13.24 -9.19
C ASN A 67 0.75 14.28 -10.31
N SER A 68 -0.31 14.74 -10.96
CA SER A 68 -0.26 15.77 -12.01
C SER A 68 -0.73 17.15 -11.51
N GLY A 69 -0.94 17.32 -10.21
CA GLY A 69 -1.35 18.60 -9.63
C GLY A 69 -2.85 18.87 -9.63
N LYS A 70 -3.71 17.86 -9.87
CA LYS A 70 -5.18 18.05 -9.94
C LYS A 70 -5.72 18.50 -8.57
N PRO A 71 -6.32 19.70 -8.44
CA PRO A 71 -6.69 20.30 -7.16
C PRO A 71 -8.02 19.79 -6.58
N ASP A 72 -8.60 18.76 -7.19
CA ASP A 72 -9.82 18.14 -6.73
C ASP A 72 -9.63 17.51 -5.36
N PHE A 73 -10.63 17.74 -4.50
CA PHE A 73 -10.57 17.39 -3.10
C PHE A 73 -11.38 16.11 -2.84
N ASN A 74 -10.68 15.04 -2.47
CA ASN A 74 -11.29 13.78 -2.04
C ASN A 74 -11.22 13.71 -0.51
N TYR A 75 -12.33 14.02 0.16
CA TYR A 75 -12.38 14.21 1.61
C TYR A 75 -11.98 12.96 2.39
N TRP A 76 -12.55 11.80 2.08
CA TRP A 76 -12.21 10.54 2.76
C TRP A 76 -10.79 10.05 2.50
N TRP A 77 -10.18 10.40 1.36
CA TRP A 77 -8.77 10.10 1.11
C TRP A 77 -7.85 10.80 2.10
N GLN A 78 -8.23 12.00 2.56
CA GLN A 78 -7.45 12.72 3.56
C GLN A 78 -7.49 12.01 4.93
N ALA A 79 -8.58 11.32 5.26
CA ALA A 79 -8.65 10.50 6.47
C ALA A 79 -7.60 9.38 6.44
N HIS A 80 -7.50 8.68 5.31
CA HIS A 80 -6.47 7.66 5.12
C HIS A 80 -5.06 8.25 5.04
N GLY A 81 -4.91 9.46 4.49
CA GLY A 81 -3.65 10.21 4.58
C GLY A 81 -3.23 10.47 6.03
N LEU A 82 -4.18 10.80 6.91
CA LEU A 82 -3.93 10.98 8.34
C LEU A 82 -3.51 9.65 8.99
N ASP A 83 -4.17 8.54 8.66
CA ASP A 83 -3.79 7.20 9.13
C ASP A 83 -2.37 6.80 8.69
N ILE A 84 -1.97 7.10 7.45
CA ILE A 84 -0.61 6.81 6.95
C ILE A 84 0.45 7.63 7.69
N LEU A 85 0.17 8.91 7.97
CA LEU A 85 1.07 9.74 8.78
C LEU A 85 1.18 9.20 10.21
N LEU A 86 0.06 8.73 10.77
CA LEU A 86 0.00 8.13 12.09
C LEU A 86 0.77 6.81 12.16
N ASP A 87 0.66 5.95 11.15
CA ASP A 87 1.45 4.72 11.00
C ASP A 87 2.95 5.02 11.02
N GLY A 88 3.36 6.04 10.24
CA GLY A 88 4.74 6.50 10.19
C GLY A 88 5.24 7.04 11.53
N TYR A 89 4.43 7.83 12.24
CA TYR A 89 4.75 8.29 13.60
C TYR A 89 4.89 7.11 14.56
N GLN A 90 3.95 6.16 14.55
CA GLN A 90 4.01 5.01 15.46
C GLN A 90 5.26 4.16 15.24
N ARG A 91 5.65 3.95 13.98
CA ARG A 91 6.84 3.19 13.59
C ARG A 91 8.15 3.89 13.91
N THR A 92 8.23 5.21 13.74
CA THR A 92 9.52 5.95 13.76
C THR A 92 9.69 6.91 14.93
N LYS A 93 8.59 7.36 15.54
CA LYS A 93 8.53 8.42 16.56
C LYS A 93 9.08 9.78 16.12
N VAL A 94 9.27 10.00 14.82
CA VAL A 94 9.73 11.27 14.27
C VAL A 94 8.64 12.34 14.39
N LEU A 95 8.96 13.50 14.98
CA LEU A 95 7.98 14.55 15.28
C LEU A 95 7.41 15.24 14.05
N ASP A 96 8.11 15.25 12.91
CA ASP A 96 7.59 15.82 11.65
C ASP A 96 6.26 15.20 11.22
N TYR A 97 6.00 13.94 11.60
CA TYR A 97 4.70 13.32 11.37
C TYR A 97 3.58 14.04 12.13
N ILE A 98 3.79 14.41 13.40
CA ILE A 98 2.81 15.15 14.20
C ILE A 98 2.47 16.47 13.54
N THR A 99 3.49 17.21 13.10
CA THR A 99 3.32 18.48 12.38
C THR A 99 2.49 18.27 11.11
N LYS A 100 2.80 17.25 10.30
CA LYS A 100 2.05 16.96 9.08
C LYS A 100 0.62 16.49 9.34
N MET A 101 0.39 15.72 10.40
CA MET A 101 -0.96 15.30 10.80
C MET A 101 -1.83 16.52 11.14
N GLN A 102 -1.28 17.47 11.91
CA GLN A 102 -1.98 18.71 12.27
C GLN A 102 -2.26 19.56 11.03
N GLN A 103 -1.27 19.72 10.14
CA GLN A 103 -1.43 20.41 8.87
C GLN A 103 -2.53 19.77 8.01
N LEU A 104 -2.51 18.45 7.85
CA LEU A 104 -3.50 17.73 7.05
C LEU A 104 -4.91 17.85 7.64
N GLN A 105 -5.06 17.79 8.96
CA GLN A 105 -6.35 17.96 9.62
C GLN A 105 -6.94 19.35 9.31
N GLN A 106 -6.13 20.40 9.46
CA GLN A 106 -6.57 21.78 9.20
C GLN A 106 -6.79 22.05 7.70
N GLY A 107 -5.92 21.54 6.83
CA GLY A 107 -6.06 21.65 5.38
C GLY A 107 -7.31 20.93 4.87
N THR A 108 -7.64 19.77 5.43
CA THR A 108 -8.91 19.06 5.16
C THR A 108 -10.10 19.94 5.52
N LYS A 109 -10.12 20.52 6.73
CA LYS A 109 -11.19 21.44 7.15
C LYS A 109 -11.33 22.62 6.19
N LYS A 110 -10.22 23.27 5.85
CA LYS A 110 -10.17 24.41 4.93
C LYS A 110 -10.77 24.05 3.57
N LYS A 111 -10.34 22.93 2.98
CA LYS A 111 -10.80 22.47 1.66
C LYS A 111 -12.24 21.98 1.66
N ASN A 112 -12.73 21.48 2.80
CA ASN A 112 -14.13 21.09 2.98
C ASN A 112 -15.05 22.27 3.39
N GLY A 113 -14.73 23.50 2.97
CA GLY A 113 -15.58 24.67 3.25
C GLY A 113 -15.52 25.15 4.70
N ASN A 114 -14.36 25.05 5.35
CA ASN A 114 -14.12 25.42 6.76
C ASN A 114 -14.95 24.64 7.79
N THR A 115 -15.39 23.43 7.44
CA THR A 115 -16.08 22.50 8.34
C THR A 115 -15.53 21.09 8.20
N TYR A 116 -15.69 20.26 9.23
CA TYR A 116 -15.45 18.82 9.11
C TYR A 116 -16.71 18.06 8.69
N LEU A 117 -17.91 18.65 8.79
CA LEU A 117 -19.14 17.96 8.39
C LEU A 117 -19.19 17.78 6.86
N ASN A 118 -19.71 16.64 6.42
CA ASN A 118 -19.89 16.28 5.02
C ASN A 118 -21.33 15.78 4.80
N ASN A 119 -21.76 15.69 3.54
CA ASN A 119 -23.02 15.08 3.15
C ASN A 119 -22.96 13.55 3.12
N PHE A 120 -21.77 12.97 3.01
CA PHE A 120 -21.54 11.54 2.99
C PHE A 120 -21.18 11.06 4.41
N TYR A 121 -21.99 10.14 4.96
CA TYR A 121 -21.79 9.62 6.30
C TYR A 121 -20.58 8.69 6.36
N ASP A 122 -20.31 7.90 5.32
CA ASP A 122 -19.08 7.11 5.19
C ASP A 122 -17.81 7.97 5.21
N ASP A 123 -17.80 9.07 4.45
CA ASP A 123 -16.70 10.04 4.48
C ASP A 123 -16.42 10.56 5.90
N MET A 124 -17.48 10.95 6.63
CA MET A 124 -17.35 11.39 8.02
C MET A 124 -16.93 10.27 8.97
N ALA A 125 -17.33 9.03 8.72
CA ALA A 125 -16.93 7.88 9.53
C ALA A 125 -15.42 7.62 9.41
N TRP A 126 -14.86 7.69 8.20
CA TRP A 126 -13.41 7.56 7.99
C TRP A 126 -12.64 8.65 8.73
N GLN A 127 -13.07 9.91 8.63
CA GLN A 127 -12.44 11.00 9.39
C GLN A 127 -12.59 10.84 10.90
N ALA A 128 -13.75 10.42 11.40
CA ALA A 128 -13.97 10.21 12.82
C ALA A 128 -13.01 9.16 13.38
N LEU A 129 -12.81 8.05 12.67
CA LEU A 129 -11.88 6.98 13.03
C LEU A 129 -10.43 7.46 13.03
N ALA A 130 -9.98 8.10 11.95
CA ALA A 130 -8.60 8.60 11.84
C ALA A 130 -8.27 9.63 12.94
N ASN A 131 -9.21 10.54 13.25
CA ASN A 131 -9.06 11.51 14.34
C ASN A 131 -9.10 10.84 15.72
N LEU A 132 -9.98 9.86 15.95
CA LEU A 132 -10.00 9.12 17.22
C LEU A 132 -8.66 8.41 17.45
N ARG A 133 -8.13 7.75 16.42
CA ARG A 133 -6.84 7.06 16.47
C ARG A 133 -5.68 8.05 16.70
N ALA A 134 -5.69 9.20 16.03
CA ALA A 134 -4.73 10.26 16.26
C ALA A 134 -4.75 10.73 17.72
N PHE A 135 -5.93 11.00 18.29
CA PHE A 135 -6.06 11.37 19.71
C PHE A 135 -5.49 10.30 20.64
N GLN A 136 -5.78 9.01 20.42
CA GLN A 136 -5.29 7.93 21.26
C GLN A 136 -3.75 7.90 21.33
N ILE A 137 -3.07 8.26 20.25
CA ILE A 137 -1.61 8.21 20.15
C ILE A 137 -0.95 9.52 20.58
N THR A 138 -1.51 10.66 20.23
CA THR A 138 -0.89 11.98 20.47
C THR A 138 -1.40 12.67 21.74
N GLN A 139 -2.56 12.24 22.25
CA GLN A 139 -3.31 12.90 23.31
C GLN A 139 -3.68 14.37 23.03
N ASP A 140 -3.59 14.81 21.77
CA ASP A 140 -3.97 16.16 21.36
C ASP A 140 -5.51 16.28 21.30
N PRO A 141 -6.14 17.14 22.14
CA PRO A 141 -7.58 17.22 22.27
C PRO A 141 -8.30 17.73 21.02
N SER A 142 -7.58 18.36 20.08
CA SER A 142 -8.17 18.81 18.81
C SER A 142 -8.73 17.65 18.00
N TYR A 143 -8.02 16.51 17.94
CA TYR A 143 -8.48 15.32 17.25
C TYR A 143 -9.70 14.69 17.93
N LYS A 144 -9.72 14.63 19.27
CA LYS A 144 -10.90 14.14 20.02
C LYS A 144 -12.12 14.98 19.73
N THR A 145 -11.97 16.30 19.72
CA THR A 145 -13.05 17.26 19.44
C THR A 145 -13.63 17.02 18.04
N THR A 146 -12.77 16.86 17.03
CA THR A 146 -13.19 16.54 15.65
C THR A 146 -13.90 15.20 15.58
N ALA A 147 -13.38 14.14 16.21
CA ALA A 147 -14.01 12.82 16.22
C ALA A 147 -15.40 12.84 16.88
N GLN A 148 -15.56 13.57 17.99
CA GLN A 148 -16.84 13.71 18.68
C GLN A 148 -17.87 14.50 17.86
N LEU A 149 -17.43 15.56 17.17
CA LEU A 149 -18.27 16.33 16.24
C LEU A 149 -18.83 15.43 15.14
N LEU A 150 -17.96 14.67 14.47
CA LEU A 150 -18.35 13.77 13.39
C LEU A 150 -19.25 12.63 13.89
N TRP A 151 -18.94 12.05 15.05
CA TRP A 151 -19.78 11.02 15.67
C TRP A 151 -21.18 11.52 16.03
N ALA A 152 -21.30 12.77 16.50
CA ALA A 152 -22.60 13.37 16.78
C ALA A 152 -23.47 13.44 15.52
N ASP A 153 -22.89 13.83 14.39
CA ASP A 153 -23.60 13.94 13.11
C ASP A 153 -23.89 12.57 12.47
N LEU A 154 -22.95 11.61 12.54
CA LEU A 154 -23.14 10.23 12.06
C LEU A 154 -24.39 9.57 12.65
N LYS A 155 -24.64 9.79 13.96
CA LYS A 155 -25.83 9.24 14.64
C LYS A 155 -27.14 9.75 14.05
N THR A 156 -27.15 10.92 13.40
CA THR A 156 -28.35 11.46 12.75
C THR A 156 -28.74 10.67 11.49
N GLY A 157 -27.80 9.93 10.89
CA GLY A 157 -28.06 9.11 9.72
C GLY A 157 -28.76 7.79 10.05
N TRP A 158 -28.85 7.41 11.33
CA TRP A 158 -29.58 6.21 11.75
C TRP A 158 -31.07 6.35 11.43
N ASN A 159 -31.64 5.33 10.81
CA ASN A 159 -33.07 5.23 10.54
C ASN A 159 -33.52 3.76 10.57
N THR A 160 -34.81 3.52 10.40
CA THR A 160 -35.42 2.18 10.42
C THR A 160 -35.66 1.59 9.02
N ASN A 161 -35.22 2.26 7.94
CA ASN A 161 -35.33 1.69 6.60
C ASN A 161 -34.48 0.42 6.52
N GLN A 162 -34.97 -0.58 5.78
CA GLN A 162 -34.31 -1.88 5.63
C GLN A 162 -33.95 -2.58 6.97
N GLY A 163 -34.67 -2.28 8.06
CA GLY A 163 -34.46 -2.93 9.36
C GLY A 163 -33.43 -2.25 10.27
N GLY A 164 -32.92 -1.08 9.89
CA GLY A 164 -31.96 -0.33 10.69
C GLY A 164 -30.65 -0.06 9.96
N GLY A 165 -30.01 1.05 10.27
CA GLY A 165 -28.69 1.39 9.75
C GLY A 165 -28.47 2.88 9.62
N ILE A 166 -27.20 3.27 9.57
CA ILE A 166 -26.82 4.62 9.17
C ILE A 166 -26.89 4.69 7.65
N ALA A 167 -27.62 5.66 7.11
CA ALA A 167 -27.69 5.89 5.67
C ALA A 167 -26.31 6.20 5.07
N TRP A 168 -26.16 6.03 3.76
CA TRP A 168 -24.90 6.37 3.07
C TRP A 168 -24.61 7.88 3.09
N ARG A 169 -25.64 8.70 2.85
CA ARG A 169 -25.54 10.15 2.78
C ARG A 169 -26.77 10.82 3.37
N LYS A 170 -26.66 12.12 3.63
CA LYS A 170 -27.76 13.00 4.00
C LYS A 170 -28.75 13.12 2.83
N ASN A 171 -30.03 13.28 3.20
CA ASN A 171 -31.14 13.53 2.28
C ASN A 171 -31.00 14.91 1.63
#